data_AF-A0A2I0X8B5-F1
#
_entry.id   AF-A0A2I0X8B5-F1
#
_cell.length_a   1.000
_cell.length_b   1.000
_cell.length_c   1.000
_cell.angle_alpha   90.00
_cell.angle_beta   90.00
_cell.angle_gamma   90.00
#
_symmetry.space_group_name_H-M   'P 1'
#
loop_
_entity.id
_entity.type
_entity.pdbx_description
1 polymer ?
#
loop_
_entity_poly.entity_id
_entity_poly.type
_entity_poly.pdbx_seq_one_letter_code
_entity_poly.pdbx_strand_id
1 'polypeptide(L)'
;MVSYINREIPIKVVKIWRTQSPRHFYGGGWNQNGSCLFTEPLKLEELDSWFDPRNKGVNKEAREVNFCIERAIKGTDIQLLNLTHLSEFRSDAHPAVWLGKKDAVTIWGQDCMHWCLPGLPDTWVDILAAQILYSLEAG
;
A
#
# COMPACT_ATOMS: atom_id res chain seq x y z
N MET A 1 -9.38 15.71 8.64
CA MET A 1 -10.11 14.56 8.08
C MET A 1 -10.94 13.86 9.15
N VAL A 2 -10.33 13.32 10.21
CA VAL A 2 -11.05 12.66 11.32
C VAL A 2 -12.18 13.50 11.91
N SER A 3 -11.92 14.78 12.22
CA SER A 3 -12.94 15.70 12.75
C SER A 3 -14.16 15.85 11.84
N TYR A 4 -13.93 15.86 10.53
CA TYR A 4 -15.00 15.91 9.53
C TYR A 4 -15.77 14.59 9.50
N ILE A 5 -15.08 13.44 9.46
CA ILE A 5 -15.72 12.11 9.45
C ILE A 5 -16.59 11.92 10.69
N ASN A 6 -16.10 12.27 11.88
CA ASN A 6 -16.86 12.13 13.12
C ASN A 6 -18.10 13.01 13.17
N ARG A 7 -18.09 14.15 12.47
CA ARG A 7 -19.22 15.09 12.44
C ARG A 7 -20.26 14.69 11.40
N GLU A 8 -19.82 14.26 10.22
CA GLU A 8 -20.72 14.05 9.08
C GLU A 8 -21.19 12.59 8.93
N ILE A 9 -20.40 11.63 9.41
CA ILE A 9 -20.67 10.20 9.19
C ILE A 9 -21.33 9.59 10.44
N PRO A 10 -22.55 9.02 10.31
CA PRO A 10 -23.26 8.44 11.45
C PRO A 10 -22.45 7.33 12.16
N ILE A 11 -22.63 7.23 13.48
CA ILE A 11 -21.95 6.24 14.33
C ILE A 11 -22.24 4.80 13.88
N LYS A 12 -23.44 4.53 13.34
CA LYS A 12 -23.82 3.20 12.85
C LYS A 12 -23.15 2.77 11.54
N VAL A 13 -22.40 3.67 10.89
CA VAL A 13 -21.68 3.35 9.65
C VAL A 13 -20.32 2.78 9.99
N VAL A 14 -19.99 1.63 9.39
CA VAL A 14 -18.65 1.05 9.47
C VAL A 14 -17.67 1.97 8.75
N LYS A 15 -16.72 2.54 9.50
CA LYS A 15 -15.69 3.45 8.99
C LYS A 15 -14.37 2.70 8.90
N ILE A 16 -13.80 2.59 7.71
CA ILE A 16 -12.54 1.88 7.47
C ILE A 16 -11.56 2.85 6.84
N TRP A 17 -10.33 2.89 7.37
CA TRP A 17 -9.22 3.60 6.78
C TRP A 17 -8.15 2.62 6.31
N ARG A 18 -7.93 2.57 5.00
CA ARG A 18 -6.91 1.74 4.39
C ARG A 18 -5.53 2.40 4.51
N THR A 19 -4.51 1.62 4.90
CA THR A 19 -3.12 2.08 4.87
C THR A 19 -2.60 2.29 3.44
N GLN A 20 -1.59 3.15 3.29
CA GLN A 20 -0.95 3.45 2.01
C GLN A 20 -0.30 2.22 1.38
N SER A 21 -0.47 2.07 0.06
CA SER A 21 0.23 1.03 -0.70
C SER A 21 1.73 1.31 -0.74
N PRO A 22 2.60 0.30 -0.53
CA PRO A 22 4.03 0.46 -0.78
C PRO A 22 4.32 0.51 -2.29
N ARG A 23 5.52 0.99 -2.61
CA ARG A 23 6.14 0.98 -3.94
C ARG A 23 7.44 0.17 -3.86
N HIS A 24 7.88 -0.44 -4.95
CA HIS A 24 9.05 -1.36 -4.95
C HIS A 24 10.16 -0.93 -5.91
N PHE A 25 10.66 0.31 -5.76
CA PHE A 25 11.77 0.77 -6.59
C PHE A 25 13.12 0.21 -6.14
N TYR A 26 13.91 -0.28 -7.10
CA TYR A 26 15.28 -0.76 -6.93
C TYR A 26 16.25 -0.04 -7.88
N GLY A 27 17.47 0.18 -7.41
CA GLY A 27 18.54 0.86 -8.19
C GLY A 27 18.38 2.38 -8.32
N GLY A 28 17.28 2.94 -7.86
CA GLY A 28 16.98 4.37 -7.89
C GLY A 28 15.51 4.63 -7.56
N GLY A 29 15.13 5.88 -7.27
CA GLY A 29 13.73 6.26 -7.10
C GLY A 29 12.98 6.42 -8.43
N TRP A 30 11.71 6.81 -8.35
CA TRP A 30 10.83 7.04 -9.50
C TRP A 30 11.40 8.04 -10.53
N ASN A 31 12.21 9.01 -10.10
CA ASN A 31 12.85 10.02 -10.96
C ASN A 31 14.36 9.79 -11.17
N GLN A 32 14.87 8.62 -10.77
CA GLN A 32 16.29 8.28 -10.78
C GLN A 32 16.50 6.89 -11.39
N ASN A 33 15.73 6.59 -12.43
CA ASN A 33 15.87 5.36 -13.21
C ASN A 33 15.67 4.05 -12.39
N GLY A 34 14.84 4.13 -11.34
CA GLY A 34 14.44 2.96 -10.55
C GLY A 34 13.65 1.94 -11.37
N SER A 35 13.75 0.68 -10.97
CA SER A 35 13.07 -0.45 -11.61
C SER A 35 12.42 -1.40 -10.60
N CYS A 36 11.55 -2.29 -11.09
CA CYS A 36 10.85 -3.30 -10.30
C CYS A 36 10.58 -4.59 -11.10
N LEU A 37 11.56 -5.04 -11.90
CA LEU A 37 11.49 -6.35 -12.56
C LEU A 37 11.84 -7.47 -11.57
N PHE A 38 10.89 -7.79 -10.70
CA PHE A 38 11.00 -8.92 -9.78
C PHE A 38 10.02 -10.01 -10.20
N THR A 39 10.43 -11.27 -10.03
CA THR A 39 9.60 -12.45 -10.29
C THR A 39 9.22 -13.18 -9.02
N GLU A 40 9.83 -12.81 -7.89
CA GLU A 40 9.62 -13.42 -6.58
C GLU A 40 9.29 -12.32 -5.54
N PRO A 41 8.50 -12.66 -4.51
CA PRO A 41 8.29 -11.79 -3.36
C PRO A 41 9.60 -11.52 -2.61
N LEU A 42 9.68 -10.38 -1.93
CA LEU A 42 10.70 -10.11 -0.92
C LEU A 42 10.55 -11.06 0.26
N LYS A 43 11.67 -11.39 0.89
CA LYS A 43 11.71 -12.12 2.15
C LYS A 43 11.54 -11.18 3.33
N LEU A 44 11.13 -11.73 4.47
CA LEU A 44 10.89 -10.97 5.69
C LEU A 44 12.12 -10.15 6.12
N GLU A 45 13.32 -10.74 6.03
CA GLU A 45 14.58 -10.11 6.37
C GLU A 45 14.96 -8.94 5.44
N GLU A 46 14.35 -8.84 4.26
CA GLU A 46 14.61 -7.77 3.31
C GLU A 46 13.72 -6.54 3.58
N LEU A 47 12.55 -6.71 4.19
CA LEU A 47 11.55 -5.64 4.28
C LEU A 47 12.07 -4.39 4.99
N ASP A 48 12.77 -4.52 6.12
CA ASP A 48 13.28 -3.35 6.82
C ASP A 48 14.34 -2.61 6.00
N SER A 49 15.20 -3.33 5.28
CA SER A 49 16.17 -2.71 4.37
C SER A 49 15.50 -1.88 3.27
N TRP A 50 14.30 -2.28 2.85
CA TRP A 50 13.56 -1.62 1.78
C TRP A 50 12.68 -0.47 2.26
N PHE A 51 11.96 -0.66 3.36
CA PHE A 51 10.83 0.19 3.75
C PHE A 51 11.04 0.94 5.07
N ASP A 52 12.02 0.57 5.90
CA ASP A 52 12.24 1.26 7.18
C ASP A 52 12.67 2.72 6.95
N PRO A 53 11.95 3.71 7.50
CA PRO A 53 12.30 5.12 7.37
C PRO A 53 13.69 5.50 7.90
N ARG A 54 14.25 4.70 8.81
CA ARG A 54 15.60 4.86 9.36
C ARG A 54 16.68 4.54 8.33
N ASN A 55 16.35 3.76 7.31
CA ASN A 55 17.26 3.43 6.21
C ASN A 55 17.21 4.49 5.11
N LYS A 56 18.25 4.52 4.27
CA LYS A 56 18.37 5.46 3.14
C LYS A 56 17.67 4.96 1.87
N GLY A 57 16.70 4.06 2.02
CA GLY A 57 15.92 3.49 0.92
C GLY A 57 14.92 4.48 0.32
N VAL A 58 14.42 4.15 -0.88
CA VAL A 58 13.50 4.97 -1.66
C VAL A 58 12.03 4.54 -1.53
N ASN A 59 11.72 3.57 -0.66
CA ASN A 59 10.37 2.98 -0.56
C ASN A 59 9.69 3.22 0.79
N LYS A 60 10.23 4.12 1.62
CA LYS A 60 9.83 4.32 3.02
C LYS A 60 8.55 5.12 3.24
N GLU A 61 8.07 5.83 2.23
CA GLU A 61 6.99 6.81 2.37
C GLU A 61 5.70 6.18 2.88
N ALA A 62 5.39 4.94 2.48
CA ALA A 62 4.20 4.25 2.95
C ALA A 62 4.24 4.05 4.48
N ARG A 63 5.37 3.58 5.04
CA ARG A 63 5.53 3.43 6.50
C ARG A 63 5.47 4.77 7.23
N GLU A 64 6.09 5.82 6.69
CA GLU A 64 6.06 7.18 7.28
C GLU A 64 4.64 7.75 7.33
N VAL A 65 3.89 7.65 6.23
CA VAL A 65 2.51 8.14 6.15
C VAL A 65 1.58 7.30 7.02
N ASN A 66 1.75 5.98 7.04
CA ASN A 66 0.94 5.09 7.85
C ASN A 66 1.12 5.31 9.34
N PHE A 67 2.35 5.58 9.79
CA PHE A 67 2.59 5.99 11.18
C PHE A 67 1.78 7.23 11.56
N CYS A 68 1.68 8.22 10.65
CA CYS A 68 0.85 9.41 10.87
C CYS A 68 -0.65 9.07 10.88
N ILE A 69 -1.11 8.21 9.97
CA ILE A 69 -2.50 7.76 9.87
C ILE A 69 -2.94 7.04 11.16
N GLU A 70 -2.16 6.05 11.61
CA GLU A 70 -2.46 5.26 12.80
C GLU A 70 -2.60 6.16 14.03
N ARG A 71 -1.71 7.15 14.17
CA ARG A 71 -1.80 8.14 15.25
C ARG A 71 -3.03 9.03 15.13
N ALA A 72 -3.40 9.44 13.91
CA ALA A 72 -4.52 10.33 13.68
C ALA A 72 -5.88 9.66 13.96
N ILE A 73 -6.02 8.36 13.67
CA ILE A 73 -7.27 7.62 13.89
C ILE A 73 -7.36 6.96 15.27
N LYS A 74 -6.26 6.93 16.04
CA LYS A 74 -6.23 6.35 17.39
C LYS A 74 -7.27 7.01 18.29
N GLY A 75 -8.13 6.19 18.91
CA GLY A 75 -9.21 6.66 19.77
C GLY A 75 -10.48 7.12 19.05
N THR A 76 -10.57 6.87 17.73
CA THR A 76 -11.79 7.08 16.93
C THR A 76 -12.52 5.76 16.69
N ASP A 77 -13.70 5.82 16.09
CA ASP A 77 -14.45 4.65 15.62
C ASP A 77 -14.05 4.21 14.19
N ILE A 78 -12.97 4.78 13.65
CA ILE A 78 -12.41 4.42 12.35
C ILE A 78 -11.50 3.21 12.53
N GLN A 79 -11.87 2.10 11.89
CA GLN A 79 -11.08 0.89 11.88
C GLN A 79 -9.93 0.98 10.87
N LEU A 80 -8.75 0.55 11.27
CA LEU A 80 -7.62 0.45 10.34
C LEU A 80 -7.75 -0.83 9.50
N LEU A 81 -7.58 -0.70 8.19
CA LEU A 81 -7.35 -1.81 7.27
C LEU A 81 -5.87 -1.78 6.86
N ASN A 82 -5.05 -2.52 7.61
CA ASN A 82 -3.60 -2.56 7.41
C ASN A 82 -3.24 -3.55 6.29
N LEU A 83 -3.04 -3.01 5.10
CA LEU A 83 -2.63 -3.78 3.92
C LEU A 83 -1.18 -3.53 3.54
N THR A 84 -0.48 -2.62 4.22
CA THR A 84 0.86 -2.21 3.79
C THR A 84 1.85 -3.33 4.01
N HIS A 85 1.86 -3.92 5.20
CA HIS A 85 2.87 -4.93 5.54
C HIS A 85 2.79 -6.17 4.63
N LEU A 86 1.60 -6.69 4.34
CA LEU A 86 1.45 -7.81 3.41
C LEU A 86 1.85 -7.42 1.97
N SER A 87 1.64 -6.15 1.60
CA SER A 87 1.97 -5.64 0.27
C SER A 87 3.47 -5.40 0.09
N GLU A 88 4.22 -5.16 1.17
CA GLU A 88 5.68 -4.98 1.16
C GLU A 88 6.42 -6.24 0.70
N PHE A 89 5.82 -7.42 0.85
CA PHE A 89 6.39 -8.64 0.30
C PHE A 89 6.30 -8.69 -1.23
N ARG A 90 5.33 -8.01 -1.84
CA ARG A 90 4.88 -8.30 -3.21
C ARG A 90 5.63 -7.52 -4.28
N SER A 91 6.95 -7.47 -4.21
CA SER A 91 7.78 -6.87 -5.27
C SER A 91 7.51 -7.44 -6.67
N ASP A 92 7.02 -8.68 -6.73
CA ASP A 92 6.68 -9.45 -7.94
C ASP A 92 5.39 -9.01 -8.65
N ALA A 93 4.55 -8.20 -8.01
CA ALA A 93 3.18 -7.97 -8.48
C ALA A 93 2.97 -6.63 -9.22
N HIS A 94 4.04 -5.95 -9.60
CA HIS A 94 3.99 -4.67 -10.32
C HIS A 94 3.93 -4.85 -11.85
N PRO A 95 3.24 -3.94 -12.59
CA PRO A 95 3.29 -3.91 -14.04
C PRO A 95 4.67 -3.61 -14.61
N ALA A 96 5.56 -2.98 -13.85
CA ALA A 96 6.94 -2.69 -14.24
C ALA A 96 7.07 -2.10 -15.66
N VAL A 97 7.38 -2.94 -16.65
CA VAL A 97 7.54 -2.55 -18.07
C VAL A 97 6.30 -2.73 -18.94
N TRP A 98 5.29 -3.46 -18.46
CA TRP A 98 4.10 -3.86 -19.21
C TRP A 98 3.02 -2.76 -19.23
N LEU A 99 3.37 -1.57 -19.71
CA LEU A 99 2.52 -0.36 -19.67
C LEU A 99 1.57 -0.20 -20.87
N GLY A 100 1.45 -1.22 -21.73
CA GLY A 100 0.50 -1.25 -22.85
C GLY A 100 0.78 -0.26 -24.00
N LYS A 101 1.89 0.49 -23.96
CA LYS A 101 2.32 1.40 -25.04
C LYS A 101 3.81 1.20 -25.36
N LYS A 102 4.13 1.21 -26.65
CA LYS A 102 5.51 1.23 -27.14
C LYS A 102 6.21 2.49 -26.59
N ASP A 103 7.43 2.32 -26.10
CA ASP A 103 8.29 3.38 -25.53
C ASP A 103 7.83 4.02 -24.20
N ALA A 104 6.73 3.54 -23.59
CA ALA A 104 6.23 4.10 -22.34
C ALA A 104 7.25 4.07 -21.21
N VAL A 105 8.03 2.99 -21.09
CA VAL A 105 9.08 2.86 -20.08
C VAL A 105 10.18 3.89 -20.28
N THR A 106 10.55 4.18 -21.53
CA THR A 106 11.58 5.18 -21.86
C THR A 106 11.14 6.59 -21.49
N ILE A 107 9.84 6.89 -21.63
CA ILE A 107 9.29 8.23 -21.38
C ILE A 107 8.95 8.43 -19.90
N TRP A 108 8.37 7.42 -19.25
CA TRP A 108 7.76 7.53 -17.91
C TRP A 108 8.46 6.73 -16.82
N GLY A 109 9.44 5.90 -17.17
CA GLY A 109 10.03 4.92 -16.27
C GLY A 109 9.15 3.67 -16.11
N GLN A 110 9.57 2.78 -15.21
CA GLN A 110 8.79 1.59 -14.86
C GLN A 110 7.71 1.94 -13.84
N ASP A 111 6.56 1.27 -13.95
CA ASP A 111 5.49 1.41 -12.96
C ASP A 111 5.70 0.44 -11.79
N CYS A 112 6.27 0.98 -10.72
CA CYS A 112 6.54 0.28 -9.47
C CYS A 112 5.61 0.73 -8.33
N MET A 113 4.46 1.31 -8.69
CA MET A 113 3.48 1.86 -7.75
C MET A 113 2.10 1.20 -7.91
N HIS A 114 1.67 0.96 -9.14
CA HIS A 114 0.43 0.24 -9.43
C HIS A 114 0.64 -1.26 -9.44
N TRP A 115 -0.44 -2.03 -9.51
CA TRP A 115 -0.42 -3.47 -9.36
C TRP A 115 -1.02 -4.14 -10.58
N CYS A 116 -0.46 -5.28 -10.98
CA CYS A 116 -1.07 -6.16 -11.98
C CYS A 116 -2.44 -6.65 -11.50
N LEU A 117 -3.34 -6.89 -12.47
CA LEU A 117 -4.62 -7.55 -12.26
C LEU A 117 -4.74 -8.76 -13.21
N PRO A 118 -5.20 -9.93 -12.73
CA PRO A 118 -5.46 -10.26 -11.32
C PRO A 118 -4.18 -10.23 -10.48
N GLY A 119 -4.28 -9.97 -9.18
CA GLY A 119 -3.10 -9.81 -8.33
C GLY A 119 -3.37 -9.33 -6.90
N LEU A 120 -2.41 -8.62 -6.32
CA LEU A 120 -2.45 -8.14 -4.95
C LEU A 120 -3.74 -7.35 -4.59
N PRO A 121 -4.30 -6.49 -5.47
CA PRO A 121 -5.55 -5.81 -5.17
C PRO A 121 -6.74 -6.75 -4.94
N ASP A 122 -6.74 -7.96 -5.51
CA ASP A 122 -7.81 -8.94 -5.27
C ASP A 122 -7.75 -9.43 -3.82
N THR A 123 -6.56 -9.72 -3.29
CA THR A 123 -6.35 -10.04 -1.88
C THR A 123 -6.79 -8.90 -0.95
N TRP A 124 -6.58 -7.64 -1.35
CA TRP A 124 -7.05 -6.49 -0.58
C TRP A 124 -8.58 -6.44 -0.49
N VAL A 125 -9.28 -6.78 -1.58
CA VAL A 125 -10.74 -6.84 -1.62
C VAL A 125 -11.24 -7.97 -0.71
N ASP A 126 -10.60 -9.14 -0.74
CA ASP A 126 -10.97 -10.27 0.13
C ASP A 126 -10.83 -9.91 1.62
N ILE A 127 -9.72 -9.28 2.01
CA ILE A 127 -9.49 -8.84 3.40
C ILE A 127 -10.50 -7.75 3.80
N LEU A 128 -10.76 -6.77 2.92
CA LEU A 128 -11.76 -5.73 3.17
C LEU A 128 -13.15 -6.35 3.39
N ALA A 129 -13.56 -7.29 2.54
CA ALA A 129 -14.83 -7.97 2.65
C ALA A 129 -14.95 -8.72 3.98
N ALA A 130 -13.91 -9.45 4.37
CA ALA A 130 -13.85 -10.14 5.66
C ALA A 130 -13.97 -9.15 6.85
N GLN A 131 -13.29 -8.00 6.79
CA GLN A 131 -13.36 -6.98 7.84
C GLN A 131 -14.75 -6.33 7.93
N ILE A 132 -15.41 -6.11 6.79
CA ILE A 132 -16.79 -5.61 6.76
C ILE A 132 -17.72 -6.62 7.42
N LEU A 133 -17.66 -7.90 7.02
CA LEU A 133 -18.50 -8.96 7.58
C LEU A 133 -18.30 -9.09 9.09
N TYR A 134 -17.05 -9.16 9.54
CA TYR A 134 -16.72 -9.21 10.96
C TYR A 134 -17.28 -8.01 11.74
N SER A 135 -17.22 -6.81 11.17
CA SER A 135 -17.73 -5.59 11.81
C SER A 135 -19.26 -5.57 11.93
N LEU A 136 -19.96 -6.21 11.00
CA LEU A 136 -21.42 -6.32 11.02
C LEU A 136 -21.91 -7.41 11.97
N GLU A 137 -21.13 -8.47 12.19
CA GLU A 137 -21.46 -9.59 13.09
C GLU A 137 -21.11 -9.30 14.56
N ALA A 138 -20.11 -8.47 14.81
CA ALA A 138 -19.64 -8.12 16.16
C ALA A 138 -20.41 -6.94 16.81
N GLY A 139 -21.35 -6.32 16.10
CA GLY A 139 -22.20 -5.22 16.58
C GLY A 139 -23.61 -5.67 16.91
#